data_AF-A0A1H4UCA1-F1
#
_entry.id   AF-A0A1H4UCA1-F1
#
_cell.length_a   1.000
_cell.length_b   1.000
_cell.length_c   1.000
_cell.angle_alpha   90.00
_cell.angle_beta   90.00
_cell.angle_gamma   90.00
#
_symmetry.space_group_name_H-M   'P 1'
#
loop_
_entity.id
_entity.type
_entity.pdbx_description
1 polymer ?
#
loop_
_entity_poly.entity_id
_entity_poly.type
_entity_poly.pdbx_seq_one_letter_code
_entity_poly.pdbx_strand_id
1 'polypeptide(L)' 'MLEEAINEIKKHMDSYPDIYKFSIVDDITIYYTLEEYEQKSFSNTIELIAWCENNLEQKL' A
#
# COMPACT_ATOMS: atom_id res chain seq x y z
N MET A 1 8.68 -9.95 14.26
CA MET A 1 9.69 -10.30 13.24
C MET A 1 9.33 -9.63 11.92
N LEU A 2 10.26 -9.39 10.99
CA LEU A 2 10.02 -8.66 9.72
C LEU A 2 8.80 -9.20 8.94
N GLU A 3 8.55 -10.52 8.98
CA GLU A 3 7.37 -11.15 8.37
C GLU A 3 6.03 -10.68 8.96
N GLU A 4 5.96 -10.41 10.26
CA GLU A 4 4.72 -9.92 10.90
C GLU A 4 4.38 -8.52 10.41
N ALA A 5 5.38 -7.64 10.28
CA ALA A 5 5.19 -6.30 9.74
C ALA A 5 4.76 -6.32 8.27
N ILE A 6 5.34 -7.21 7.46
CA ILE A 6 4.91 -7.43 6.08
C ILE A 6 3.47 -7.92 6.01
N ASN A 7 3.08 -8.84 6.91
CA ASN A 7 1.72 -9.37 6.97
C ASN A 7 0.69 -8.30 7.39
N GLU A 8 1.06 -7.39 8.29
CA GLU A 8 0.19 -6.27 8.67
C GLU A 8 -0.02 -5.30 7.50
N ILE A 9 1.06 -4.93 6.79
CA ILE A 9 0.97 -4.11 5.59
C ILE A 9 0.07 -4.79 4.56
N LYS A 10 0.28 -6.08 4.31
CA LYS A 10 -0.52 -6.84 3.35
C LYS A 10 -2.00 -6.85 3.70
N LYS A 11 -2.36 -7.09 4.97
CA LYS A 11 -3.76 -7.02 5.43
C LYS A 11 -4.39 -5.66 5.15
N HIS A 12 -3.63 -4.58 5.34
CA HIS A 12 -4.12 -3.24 5.05
C HIS A 12 -4.27 -3.02 3.54
N MET A 13 -3.30 -3.48 2.73
CA MET A 13 -3.37 -3.39 1.27
C MET A 13 -4.53 -4.20 0.68
N ASP A 14 -4.88 -5.34 1.29
CA ASP A 14 -6.03 -6.16 0.85
C ASP A 14 -7.39 -5.41 0.95
N SER A 15 -7.45 -4.33 1.75
CA SER A 15 -8.60 -3.42 1.82
C SER A 15 -8.70 -2.46 0.63
N TYR A 16 -7.66 -2.33 -0.20
CA TYR A 16 -7.62 -1.42 -1.35
C TYR A 16 -7.47 -2.22 -2.65
N PRO A 17 -8.57 -2.47 -3.39
CA PRO A 17 -8.56 -3.35 -4.56
C PRO A 17 -7.67 -2.82 -5.70
N ASP A 18 -7.42 -1.51 -5.73
CA ASP A 18 -6.60 -0.87 -6.75
C ASP A 18 -5.11 -1.18 -6.59
N ILE A 19 -4.68 -1.61 -5.40
CA ILE A 19 -3.29 -1.98 -5.12
C ILE A 19 -3.06 -3.44 -5.53
N TYR A 20 -2.25 -3.66 -6.57
CA TYR A 20 -1.98 -5.01 -7.08
C TYR A 20 -0.60 -5.55 -6.66
N LYS A 21 0.30 -4.69 -6.16
CA LYS A 21 1.63 -5.08 -5.70
C LYS A 21 2.19 -4.07 -4.70
N PHE A 22 3.05 -4.56 -3.80
CA PHE A 22 3.93 -3.70 -3.03
C PHE A 22 5.35 -4.31 -2.94
N SER A 23 6.34 -3.48 -2.65
CA SER A 23 7.73 -3.88 -2.39
C SER A 23 8.32 -3.07 -1.24
N ILE A 24 9.15 -3.71 -0.42
CA ILE A 24 9.83 -3.09 0.72
C ILE A 24 11.32 -3.39 0.57
N VAL A 25 12.13 -2.34 0.37
CA VAL A 25 13.59 -2.45 0.28
C VAL A 25 14.20 -1.49 1.30
N ASP A 26 14.05 -0.19 1.04
CA ASP A 26 14.37 0.90 1.98
C ASP A 26 13.09 1.68 2.30
N ASP A 27 12.30 1.98 1.27
CA ASP A 27 10.96 2.54 1.35
C ASP A 27 9.89 1.48 1.03
N ILE A 28 8.64 1.76 1.41
CA ILE A 28 7.47 0.98 1.02
C ILE A 28 6.94 1.55 -0.28
N THR A 29 7.01 0.77 -1.36
CA THR A 29 6.46 1.18 -2.67
C THR A 29 5.22 0.35 -2.99
N ILE A 30 4.11 1.03 -3.28
CA ILE A 30 2.89 0.41 -3.80
C ILE A 30 2.76 0.65 -5.29
N TYR A 31 2.11 -0.29 -5.97
CA TYR A 31 1.75 -0.21 -7.37
C TYR A 31 0.24 -0.39 -7.46
N TYR A 32 -0.42 0.57 -8.10
CA TYR A 32 -1.87 0.66 -8.11
C TYR A 32 -2.40 1.13 -9.47
N THR A 33 -3.69 0.90 -9.73
CA THR A 33 -4.34 1.32 -10.96
C THR A 33 -5.66 2.01 -10.66
N LEU A 34 -5.73 3.32 -10.91
CA LEU A 34 -6.98 4.08 -10.91
C LEU A 34 -7.47 4.27 -12.34
N GLU A 35 -6.69 4.99 -13.15
CA GLU A 35 -6.92 5.16 -14.60
C GLU A 35 -5.75 4.58 -15.41
N GLU A 36 -4.52 4.71 -14.89
CA GLU A 36 -3.29 4.18 -15.47
C GLU A 36 -2.48 3.38 -14.44
N TYR A 37 -1.43 2.70 -14.88
CA TYR A 37 -0.49 2.02 -13.98
C TYR A 37 0.38 3.04 -13.25
N GLU A 38 0.16 3.18 -11.95
CA GLU A 38 0.86 4.13 -11.10
C GLU A 38 1.68 3.43 -10.01
N GLN A 39 2.67 4.15 -9.48
CA GLN A 39 3.46 3.71 -8.33
C GLN A 39 3.77 4.87 -7.39
N LYS A 40 3.86 4.58 -6.10
CA LYS A 40 4.22 5.57 -5.08
C LYS A 40 5.01 4.95 -3.95
N SER A 41 6.03 5.66 -3.47
CA SER A 41 6.91 5.24 -2.38
C SER A 41 6.65 6.05 -1.12
N PHE A 42 6.81 5.39 0.03
CA PHE A 42 6.55 5.92 1.36
C PHE A 42 7.66 5.52 2.32
N SER A 43 8.06 6.46 3.17
CA SER A 43 9.14 6.30 4.14
C SER A 43 8.74 5.40 5.33
N ASN A 44 7.43 5.27 5.58
CA ASN A 44 6.89 4.46 6.67
C ASN A 44 5.43 4.07 6.40
N THR A 45 4.93 3.10 7.17
CA THR A 45 3.57 2.56 7.02
C THR A 45 2.49 3.59 7.35
N ILE A 46 2.75 4.57 8.22
CA ILE A 46 1.77 5.59 8.61
C ILE A 46 1.46 6.50 7.41
N GLU A 47 2.49 6.95 6.70
CA GLU A 47 2.35 7.74 5.47
C GLU A 47 1.62 6.97 4.37
N LEU A 48 1.94 5.68 4.22
CA LEU A 48 1.25 4.79 3.29
C LEU A 48 -0.25 4.72 3.60
N ILE A 49 -0.61 4.38 4.84
CA ILE A 49 -2.02 4.24 5.27
C ILE A 49 -2.77 5.53 5.03
N ALA A 50 -2.23 6.65 5.52
CA ALA A 50 -2.86 7.96 5.37
C ALA A 50 -3.07 8.32 3.90
N TRP A 51 -2.12 7.98 3.02
CA TRP A 51 -2.30 8.23 1.59
C TRP A 51 -3.38 7.33 0.99
N CYS A 52 -3.39 6.03 1.29
CA CYS A 52 -4.42 5.13 0.79
C CYS A 52 -5.83 5.58 1.22
N GLU A 53 -6.04 5.98 2.47
CA GLU A 53 -7.33 6.47 2.98
C GLU A 53 -7.83 7.74 2.27
N ASN A 54 -6.92 8.59 1.78
CA ASN A 54 -7.27 9.84 1.11
C ASN A 54 -7.38 9.71 -0.41
N ASN A 55 -6.84 8.66 -1.02
CA ASN A 55 -6.67 8.58 -2.49
C ASN A 55 -7.28 7.33 -3.13
N LEU A 56 -7.52 6.26 -2.36
CA LEU A 56 -8.03 4.99 -2.87
C LEU A 56 -9.37 4.64 -2.25
N GLU A 57 -10.23 3.95 -3.01
CA GLU A 57 -11.48 3.44 -2.47
C GLU A 57 -11.23 2.18 -1.64
N GLN A 58 -11.80 2.12 -0.44
CA GLN A 58 -11.74 0.94 0.42
C GLN A 58 -12.82 -0.07 0.03
N LYS A 59 -12.46 -1.34 0.05
CA LYS A 59 -13.38 -2.46 -0.06
C LYS A 59 -14.23 -2.52 1.22
N LEU A 60 -15.49 -2.09 1.11
CA LEU A 60 -16.52 -2.19 2.16
C LEU A 60 -16.79 -3.64 2.58
#